data_AF-A0A3A5VC25-F1
#
_entry.id   AF-A0A3A5VC25-F1
#
_cell.length_a   1.000
_cell.length_b   1.000
_cell.length_c   1.000
_cell.angle_alpha   90.00
_cell.angle_beta   90.00
_cell.angle_gamma   90.00
#
_symmetry.space_group_name_H-M   'P 1'
#
loop_
_entity.id
_entity.type
_entity.pdbx_description
1 polymer ?
#
loop_
_entity_poly.entity_id
_entity_poly.type
_entity_poly.pdbx_seq_one_letter_code
_entity_poly.pdbx_strand_id
1 'polypeptide(L)' 'MQITNQKRLAAKLLKCGVHRVWINPAYLDQVSSAVQTDDIREF' A
#
# COMPACT_ATOMS: atom_id res chain seq x y z
N MET A 1 7.12 -2.11 12.49
CA MET A 1 6.94 -2.08 11.03
C MET A 1 5.84 -1.09 10.69
N GLN A 2 6.15 0.01 9.98
CA GLN A 2 5.21 1.12 9.74
C GLN A 2 4.69 1.08 8.29
N ILE A 3 3.48 0.54 8.10
CA ILE A 3 2.74 0.43 6.82
C ILE A 3 2.08 1.75 6.36
N THR A 4 2.30 2.82 7.14
CA THR A 4 1.72 4.16 6.93
C THR A 4 2.20 4.77 5.61
N ASN A 5 3.43 4.48 5.19
CA ASN A 5 3.98 4.96 3.92
C ASN A 5 3.36 4.25 2.71
N GLN A 6 3.16 2.94 2.80
CA GLN A 6 2.52 2.13 1.75
C GLN A 6 1.08 2.56 1.53
N LYS A 7 0.32 2.82 2.61
CA LYS A 7 -1.03 3.38 2.50
C LYS A 7 -1.04 4.73 1.78
N ARG A 8 -0.04 5.59 2.02
CA ARG A 8 0.06 6.89 1.35
C ARG A 8 0.41 6.75 -0.14
N LEU A 9 1.28 5.82 -0.49
CA LEU A 9 1.63 5.49 -1.88
C LEU A 9 0.43 4.93 -2.64
N ALA A 10 -0.25 3.93 -2.08
CA ALA A 10 -1.46 3.34 -2.65
C ALA A 10 -2.58 4.40 -2.82
N ALA A 11 -2.76 5.29 -1.85
CA ALA A 11 -3.72 6.40 -1.94
C ALA A 11 -3.42 7.35 -3.11
N LYS A 12 -2.13 7.69 -3.32
CA LYS A 12 -1.69 8.53 -4.44
C LYS A 12 -1.88 7.82 -5.77
N LEU A 13 -1.61 6.52 -5.84
CA LEU A 13 -1.79 5.69 -7.04
C LEU A 13 -3.27 5.57 -7.43
N LEU A 14 -4.12 5.25 -6.45
CA LEU A 14 -5.57 5.10 -6.62
C LEU A 14 -6.31 6.45 -6.67
N LYS A 15 -5.59 7.58 -6.51
CA LYS A 15 -6.14 8.94 -6.43
C LYS A 15 -7.30 9.06 -5.43
N CYS A 16 -7.18 8.37 -4.29
CA CYS A 16 -8.19 8.34 -3.24
C CYS A 16 -7.58 8.77 -1.90
N GLY A 17 -8.43 9.06 -0.90
CA GLY A 17 -7.94 9.40 0.43
C GLY A 17 -7.30 8.20 1.12
N VAL A 18 -6.25 8.43 1.93
CA VAL A 18 -5.51 7.36 2.66
C VAL A 18 -6.43 6.51 3.55
N HIS A 19 -7.48 7.13 4.11
CA HIS A 19 -8.52 6.43 4.89
C HIS A 19 -9.40 5.47 4.07
N ARG A 20 -9.42 5.60 2.75
CA ARG A 20 -10.15 4.71 1.83
C ARG A 20 -9.30 3.55 1.31
N VAL A 21 -8.01 3.52 1.65
CA VAL A 21 -7.11 2.44 1.26
C VAL A 21 -7.22 1.31 2.29
N TRP A 22 -7.82 0.22 1.85
CA TRP A 22 -7.86 -1.03 2.60
C TRP A 22 -6.75 -1.96 2.12
N ILE A 23 -6.02 -2.57 3.06
CA ILE A 23 -4.96 -3.55 2.77
C ILE A 23 -5.43 -4.88 3.32
N ASN A 24 -5.34 -5.93 2.49
CA ASN A 24 -5.71 -7.26 2.92
C ASN A 24 -4.71 -7.78 3.98
N PRO A 25 -5.16 -8.16 5.19
CA PRO A 25 -4.28 -8.62 6.25
C PRO A 25 -3.50 -9.90 5.90
N ALA A 26 -4.00 -10.73 4.98
CA ALA A 26 -3.27 -11.92 4.51
C ALA A 26 -2.02 -11.58 3.70
N TYR A 27 -1.92 -10.35 3.17
CA TYR A 27 -0.83 -9.87 2.32
C TYR A 27 0.02 -8.79 3.03
N LEU A 28 -0.16 -8.61 4.34
CA LEU A 28 0.53 -7.58 5.12
C LEU A 28 2.05 -7.67 5.04
N ASP A 29 2.60 -8.88 5.07
CA ASP A 29 4.05 -9.08 4.98
C ASP A 29 4.59 -8.72 3.60
N GLN A 30 3.89 -9.11 2.52
CA GLN A 30 4.25 -8.72 1.16
C GLN A 30 4.14 -7.22 0.95
N VAL A 31 3.07 -6.59 1.42
CA VAL A 31 2.88 -5.14 1.31
C VAL A 31 3.92 -4.40 2.17
N SER A 32 4.32 -4.95 3.31
CA SER A 32 5.38 -4.37 4.13
C SER A 32 6.76 -4.51 3.47
N SER A 33 6.97 -5.53 2.64
CA SER A 33 8.18 -5.73 1.84
C SER A 33 8.20 -4.92 0.54
N ALA A 34 7.05 -4.46 0.04
CA ALA A 34 6.96 -3.60 -1.13
C ALA A 34 7.47 -2.18 -0.80
N VAL A 35 8.65 -1.84 -1.32
CA VAL A 35 9.36 -0.56 -1.08
C VAL A 35 9.22 0.39 -2.28
N GLN A 36 8.98 -0.11 -3.49
CA GLN A 36 8.86 0.71 -4.70
C GLN A 36 7.41 0.85 -5.20
N THR A 37 7.11 2.00 -5.78
CA THR A 37 5.78 2.36 -6.31
C THR A 37 5.31 1.42 -7.42
N ASP A 38 6.26 0.79 -8.13
CA ASP A 38 5.96 -0.17 -9.20
C ASP A 38 5.48 -1.51 -8.66
N ASP A 39 5.95 -1.96 -7.49
CA ASP A 39 5.50 -3.20 -6.85
C ASP A 39 4.02 -3.14 -6.43
N ILE A 40 3.52 -1.94 -6.09
CA ILE A 40 2.10 -1.74 -5.68
C ILE A 40 1.16 -1.84 -6.89
N ARG A 41 1.66 -1.76 -8.12
CA ARG A 41 0.82 -1.78 -9.33
C ARG A 41 0.48 -3.20 -9.81
N GLU A 42 1.24 -4.19 -9.36
CA GLU A 42 1.13 -5.58 -9.82
C GLU A 42 0.31 -6.49 -8.88
N PHE A 43 -0.08 -5.98 -7.70
CA PHE A 43 -0.84 -6.72 -6.68
C PHE A 43 -2.16 -6.05 -6.27
#